data_AF-A0AAW9KZ68-F1
#
_entry.id   AF-A0AAW9KZ68-F1
#
_cell.length_a   1.000
_cell.length_b   1.000
_cell.length_c   1.000
_cell.angle_alpha   90.00
_cell.angle_beta   90.00
_cell.angle_gamma   90.00
#
_symmetry.space_group_name_H-M   'P 1'
#
loop_
_entity.id
_entity.type
_entity.pdbx_description
1 polymer ?
#
loop_
_entity_poly.entity_id
_entity_poly.type
_entity_poly.pdbx_seq_one_letter_code
_entity_poly.pdbx_strand_id
1 'polypeptide(L)' 'MNVGIAIRHPEHVKLYRHAATHLVERGHDVSLYVRDYRETTDLLTEYGLPTRRSPVNPRHSGTC' A
#
# COMPACT_ATOMS: atom_id res chain seq x y z
N MET A 1 6.25 16.79 0.84
CA MET A 1 7.01 15.76 0.10
C MET A 1 6.12 14.55 -0.04
N ASN A 2 6.18 13.90 -1.20
CA ASN A 2 5.32 12.75 -1.50
C ASN A 2 6.14 11.48 -1.32
N VAL A 3 5.64 10.54 -0.52
CA VAL A 3 6.32 9.29 -0.18
C VAL A 3 5.47 8.11 -0.64
N GLY A 4 6.00 7.32 -1.56
CA GLY A 4 5.37 6.10 -2.06
C GLY A 4 6.01 4.84 -1.46
N ILE A 5 5.20 3.93 -0.91
CA ILE A 5 5.68 2.66 -0.35
C ILE A 5 5.02 1.50 -1.10
N ALA A 6 5.83 0.64 -1.72
CA ALA A 6 5.35 -0.54 -2.42
C ALA A 6 5.23 -1.76 -1.48
N ILE A 7 4.00 -2.25 -1.32
CA ILE A 7 3.62 -3.40 -0.52
C ILE A 7 3.54 -4.62 -1.43
N ARG A 8 4.49 -5.54 -1.27
CA ARG A 8 4.57 -6.80 -2.04
C ARG A 8 4.05 -8.02 -1.27
N HIS A 9 3.88 -7.90 0.05
CA HIS A 9 3.41 -8.97 0.93
C HIS A 9 2.54 -8.36 2.04
N PRO A 10 1.47 -9.03 2.51
CA PRO A 10 0.59 -8.50 3.56
C PRO A 10 1.34 -8.07 4.84
N GLU A 11 2.35 -8.86 5.25
CA GLU A 11 3.19 -8.56 6.41
C GLU A 11 3.93 -7.22 6.31
N HIS A 12 4.17 -6.69 5.10
CA HIS A 12 4.79 -5.37 4.95
C HIS A 12 3.88 -4.25 5.46
N VAL A 13 2.55 -4.43 5.47
CA VAL A 13 1.64 -3.44 6.06
C VAL A 13 1.93 -3.29 7.54
N LYS A 14 2.08 -4.41 8.26
CA LYS A 14 2.40 -4.42 9.68
C LYS A 14 3.77 -3.80 9.96
N LEU A 15 4.73 -4.04 9.06
CA LEU A 15 6.07 -3.47 9.16
C LEU A 15 6.07 -1.94 8.95
N TYR A 16 5.36 -1.44 7.94
CA TYR A 16 5.40 -0.03 7.57
C TYR A 16 4.36 0.84 8.26
N ARG A 17 3.39 0.29 9.00
CA ARG A 17 2.31 1.08 9.64
C ARG A 17 2.85 2.24 10.48
N HIS A 18 3.84 1.98 11.33
CA HIS A 18 4.40 2.99 12.24
C HIS A 18 5.19 4.05 11.49
N ALA A 19 5.94 3.63 10.46
CA ALA A 19 6.68 4.56 9.60
C ALA A 19 5.73 5.44 8.79
N ALA A 20 4.66 4.87 8.23
CA ALA A 20 3.65 5.60 7.48
C ALA A 20 2.90 6.61 8.36
N THR A 21 2.44 6.20 9.55
CA THR A 21 1.81 7.08 10.54
C THR A 21 2.72 8.25 10.91
N HIS A 22 3.99 7.97 11.25
CA HIS A 22 4.95 9.00 11.61
C HIS A 22 5.19 9.99 10.45
N LEU A 23 5.21 9.52 9.20
CA LEU A 23 5.38 10.39 8.04
C LEU A 23 4.14 11.28 7.81
N VAL A 24 2.94 10.74 7.98
CA VAL A 24 1.68 11.49 7.89
C VAL A 24 1.63 12.57 8.98
N GLU A 25 1.98 12.23 10.23
CA GLU A 25 2.01 13.20 11.34
C GLU A 25 3.00 14.34 11.11
N ARG A 26 4.07 14.11 10.34
CA ARG A 26 5.01 15.15 9.90
C ARG A 26 4.51 15.99 8.72
N GLY A 27 3.29 15.75 8.24
CA GLY A 27 2.70 16.48 7.10
C GLY A 27 3.21 16.00 5.74
N HIS A 28 3.72 14.77 5.63
CA HIS A 28 4.04 14.18 4.34
C HIS A 28 2.81 13.53 3.71
N ASP A 29 2.72 13.61 2.38
CA ASP A 29 1.70 12.92 1.60
C ASP A 29 2.17 11.49 1.33
N VAL A 30 1.54 10.51 1.98
CA VAL A 30 1.97 9.10 1.97
C VAL A 30 1.00 8.25 1.17
N SER A 31 1.52 7.49 0.21
CA SER A 31 0.75 6.56 -0.62
C SER A 31 1.28 5.14 -0.52
N LEU A 32 0.45 4.21 -0.06
CA LEU A 32 0.75 2.78 -0.02
C LEU A 32 0.23 2.11 -1.30
N TYR A 33 1.14 1.52 -2.09
CA TYR A 33 0.84 0.79 -3.32
C TYR A 33 0.81 -0.70 -3.05
N VAL A 34 -0.33 -1.33 -3.29
CA VAL A 34 -0.53 -2.76 -3.06
C VAL A 34 -0.68 -3.46 -4.40
N ARG A 35 -0.03 -4.62 -4.58
CA ARG A 35 -0.49 -5.57 -5.62
C ARG A 35 -1.78 -6.21 -5.11
N ASP A 36 -2.70 -6.46 -6.03
CA ASP A 36 -4.11 -6.79 -5.79
C ASP A 36 -4.30 -8.09 -4.96
N TYR A 37 -4.05 -8.00 -3.66
CA TYR A 37 -4.30 -9.05 -2.67
C TYR A 37 -5.42 -8.55 -1.77
N ARG A 38 -6.58 -9.22 -1.81
CA ARG A 38 -7.76 -8.91 -0.97
C ARG A 38 -7.37 -8.70 0.50
N GLU A 39 -6.60 -9.64 1.06
CA GLU A 39 -6.12 -9.59 2.44
C GLU A 39 -5.35 -8.31 2.79
N THR A 40 -4.58 -7.76 1.85
CA THR A 40 -3.78 -6.57 2.13
C THR A 40 -4.64 -5.30 2.11
N THR A 41 -5.71 -5.29 1.32
CA THR A 41 -6.66 -4.17 1.28
C THR A 41 -7.50 -4.13 2.56
N ASP A 42 -7.86 -5.29 3.10
CA ASP A 42 -8.59 -5.41 4.37
C ASP A 42 -7.74 -4.90 5.55
N LEU A 43 -6.48 -5.32 5.64
CA LEU A 43 -5.55 -4.85 6.69
C LEU A 43 -5.31 -3.33 6.63
N LEU A 44 -5.18 -2.76 5.44
CA LEU A 44 -4.96 -1.33 5.29
C LEU A 44 -6.18 -0.50 5.70
N THR A 45 -7.37 -1.04 5.46
CA THR A 45 -8.64 -0.46 5.90
C THR A 45 -8.77 -0.53 7.42
N GLU A 46 -8.42 -1.68 8.04
CA GLU A 46 -8.39 -1.86 9.49
C GLU A 46 -7.47 -0.84 10.18
N TYR A 47 -6.29 -0.59 9.61
CA TYR A 47 -5.33 0.36 10.19
C TYR A 47 -5.57 1.83 9.84
N GLY A 48 -6.61 2.15 9.07
CA GLY A 48 -6.92 3.52 8.66
C GLY A 48 -5.82 4.18 7.82
N LEU A 49 -5.03 3.39 7.09
CA LEU A 49 -3.90 3.89 6.33
C LEU A 49 -4.33 4.39 4.94
N PRO A 50 -3.75 5.51 4.44
CA PRO A 50 -4.05 6.00 3.11
C PRO A 50 -3.51 5.04 2.04
N THR A 51 -4.41 4.47 1.25
CA THR A 51 -4.06 3.54 0.17
C THR A 51 -4.44 4.10 -1.18
N ARG A 52 -3.58 3.85 -2.17
CA ARG A 52 -3.89 4.13 -3.57
C ARG A 52 -3.73 2.83 -4.34
N ARG A 53 -4.84 2.33 -4.91
CA ARG A 53 -4.77 1.17 -5.81
C ARG A 53 -3.85 1.55 -6.96
N SER A 54 -2.77 0.78 -7.15
CA SER A 54 -2.04 0.85 -8.40
C SER A 54 -3.00 0.40 -9.49
N PRO A 55 -3.15 1.11 -10.62
CA PRO A 55 -3.85 0.53 -11.75
C PRO A 55 -3.15 -0.80 -12.05
N VAL A 56 -3.93 -1.89 -12.04
CA VAL A 56 -3.48 -3.20 -12.52
C VAL A 56 -2.95 -2.95 -13.93
N ASN A 57 -1.64 -3.15 -14.13
CA ASN A 57 -1.06 -3.12 -15.45
C ASN A 57 -1.56 -4.38 -16.18
N PRO A 58 -2.37 -4.29 -17.24
CA PRO A 58 -2.96 -5.46 -17.91
C PRO A 58 -1.94 -6.31 -18.69
N ARG A 59 -0.63 -6.16 -18.46
CA ARG A 59 0.43 -6.88 -19.17
C ARG A 59 0.68 -8.32 -18.70
N HIS A 60 -0.26 -8.94 -18.00
CA HIS A 60 -0.20 -10.39 -17.70
C HIS A 60 -1.48 -11.13 -18.05
N SER A 61 -2.17 -10.73 -19.13
CA SER A 61 -2.93 -11.68 -19.96
C SER A 61 -1.95 -12.37 -20.92
N GLY A 62 -1.08 -13.21 -20.36
CA GLY A 62 -0.21 -14.11 -21.09
C GLY A 62 -0.71 -15.53 -20.89
N THR A 63 -1.38 -16.04 -21.92
CA THR A 63 -1.71 -17.44 -22.17
C THR A 63 -0.58 -18.38 -21.77
N CYS A 64 -0.92 -19.40 -20.96
CA CYS A 64 -0.57 -20.81 -21.14
C CYS A 64 -1.46 -21.64 -20.21
#